data_AF-S6BLM7-F1
#
_entry.id   AF-S6BLM7-F1
#
_cell.length_a   1.000
_cell.length_b   1.000
_cell.length_c   1.000
_cell.angle_alpha   90.00
_cell.angle_beta   90.00
_cell.angle_gamma   90.00
#
_symmetry.space_group_name_H-M   'P 1'
#
loop_
_entity.id
_entity.type
_entity.pdbx_description
1 polymer ?
#
loop_
_entity_poly.entity_id
_entity_poly.type
_entity_poly.pdbx_seq_one_letter_code
_entity_poly.pdbx_strand_id
1 'polypeptide(L)'
;MPKSKRSKEVKLTAVKKNAKERKVNLVDSIRTSIEAPEGIEERFVYVIALNNQRNSPLKELRTILKPGRLFYGKNKVMQLALGAKPENELLDNLHKIAECISGEHALLVSNETPDVVRNKLESYKVNDFAKAGNVATETILLKVRNQLPYARHSYCLHSAVL
;
A
#
# COMPACT_ATOMS: atom_id res chain seq x y z
N MET A 1 -31.70 27.22 20.81
CA MET A 1 -31.53 25.98 21.61
C MET A 1 -30.22 25.29 21.20
N PRO A 2 -29.37 24.85 22.14
CA PRO A 2 -28.22 24.02 21.81
C PRO A 2 -28.72 22.73 21.14
N LYS A 3 -28.23 22.40 19.93
CA LYS A 3 -28.56 21.11 19.29
C LYS A 3 -28.13 19.98 20.23
N SER A 4 -29.02 19.03 20.47
CA SER A 4 -28.72 17.82 21.26
C SER A 4 -27.42 17.18 20.76
N LYS A 5 -26.38 17.21 21.58
CA LYS A 5 -25.07 16.61 21.31
C LYS A 5 -24.98 15.32 22.12
N ARG A 6 -24.77 14.19 21.46
CA ARG A 6 -24.50 12.91 22.13
C ARG A 6 -23.17 12.99 22.88
N SER A 7 -23.12 12.44 24.09
CA SER A 7 -21.87 12.30 24.83
C SER A 7 -20.89 11.44 24.03
N LYS A 8 -19.66 11.91 23.89
CA LYS A 8 -18.58 11.20 23.21
C LYS A 8 -17.64 10.65 24.26
N GLU A 9 -17.52 9.33 24.32
CA GLU A 9 -16.60 8.66 25.22
C GLU A 9 -15.15 9.08 24.91
N VAL A 10 -14.46 9.68 25.89
CA VAL A 10 -13.07 10.11 25.76
C VAL A 10 -12.17 9.06 26.42
N LYS A 11 -11.39 8.36 25.60
CA LYS A 11 -10.42 7.36 26.07
C LYS A 11 -9.10 8.03 26.44
N LEU A 12 -8.52 7.63 27.57
CA LEU A 12 -7.24 8.15 28.05
C LEU A 12 -6.03 7.60 27.27
N THR A 13 -6.22 6.58 26.44
CA THR A 13 -5.19 5.99 25.56
C THR A 13 -5.01 6.74 24.23
N ALA A 14 -5.49 7.98 24.14
CA ALA A 14 -5.48 8.73 22.89
C ALA A 14 -4.07 9.19 22.48
N VAL A 15 -3.58 8.68 21.35
CA VAL A 15 -2.33 9.12 20.72
C VAL A 15 -2.53 10.45 19.99
N LYS A 16 -1.51 11.32 20.01
CA LYS A 16 -1.49 12.59 19.25
C LYS A 16 -1.62 12.32 17.74
N LYS A 17 -2.56 13.02 17.09
CA LYS A 17 -2.87 12.84 15.67
C LYS A 17 -2.02 13.77 14.80
N ASN A 18 -0.89 13.28 14.31
CA ASN A 18 0.00 14.06 13.42
C ASN A 18 -0.30 13.78 11.94
N ALA A 19 -1.58 13.85 11.54
CA ALA A 19 -1.98 13.43 10.21
C ALA A 19 -1.57 14.41 9.09
N LYS A 20 -1.44 15.70 9.40
CA LYS A 20 -1.04 16.73 8.42
C LYS A 20 0.45 16.65 8.11
N GLU A 21 1.28 16.67 9.16
CA GLU A 21 2.75 16.53 9.05
C GLU A 21 3.14 15.27 8.26
N ARG A 22 2.53 14.12 8.55
CA ARG A 22 2.82 12.87 7.80
C ARG A 22 2.53 12.97 6.31
N LYS A 23 1.52 13.73 5.90
CA LYS A 23 1.19 13.92 4.47
C LYS A 23 2.20 14.85 3.81
N VAL A 24 2.58 15.94 4.49
CA VAL A 24 3.60 16.88 4.01
C VAL A 24 4.93 16.15 3.85
N ASN A 25 5.37 15.44 4.89
CA ASN A 25 6.61 14.65 4.86
C ASN A 25 6.62 13.60 3.74
N LEU A 26 5.47 12.98 3.44
CA LEU A 26 5.37 12.02 2.33
C LEU A 26 5.58 12.71 0.97
N VAL A 27 4.96 13.88 0.77
CA VAL A 27 5.13 14.68 -0.45
C VAL A 27 6.57 15.12 -0.61
N ASP A 28 7.17 15.67 0.44
CA ASP A 28 8.55 16.13 0.43
C ASP A 28 9.52 14.97 0.15
N SER A 29 9.30 13.81 0.79
CA SER A 29 10.13 12.62 0.56
C SER A 29 10.08 12.11 -0.88
N ILE A 30 8.91 12.19 -1.53
CA ILE A 30 8.74 11.82 -2.94
C ILE A 30 9.50 12.82 -3.82
N ARG A 31 9.27 14.12 -3.62
CA ARG A 31 9.93 15.19 -4.40
C ARG A 31 11.45 15.12 -4.26
N THR A 32 11.98 15.03 -3.05
CA THR A 32 13.42 14.87 -2.81
C THR A 32 13.98 13.60 -3.44
N SER A 33 13.21 12.51 -3.51
CA SER A 33 13.68 11.27 -4.15
C SER A 33 13.65 11.35 -5.68
N ILE A 34 12.88 12.25 -6.25
CA ILE A 34 12.89 12.57 -7.68
C ILE A 34 14.00 13.59 -7.99
N GLU A 35 14.15 14.63 -7.15
CA GLU A 35 15.08 15.76 -7.33
C GLU A 35 16.56 15.46 -7.00
N ALA A 36 16.87 14.79 -5.88
CA ALA A 36 18.25 14.71 -5.38
C ALA A 36 19.04 13.53 -5.96
N PRO A 37 20.36 13.59 -6.24
CA PRO A 37 21.14 14.63 -6.91
C PRO A 37 21.74 14.14 -8.25
N GLU A 38 22.06 15.15 -9.09
CA GLU A 38 23.05 15.21 -10.17
C GLU A 38 24.13 14.11 -10.12
N GLY A 39 24.15 13.22 -11.13
CA GLY A 39 25.21 12.20 -11.29
C GLY A 39 24.73 10.80 -11.69
N ILE A 40 23.42 10.56 -11.78
CA ILE A 40 22.85 9.30 -12.26
C ILE A 40 21.88 9.63 -13.39
N GLU A 41 22.22 9.22 -14.61
CA GLU A 41 21.58 9.66 -15.85
C GLU A 41 20.17 9.08 -16.07
N GLU A 42 19.80 8.01 -15.37
CA GLU A 42 18.51 7.34 -15.58
C GLU A 42 17.81 7.00 -14.27
N ARG A 43 16.70 7.71 -14.00
CA ARG A 43 15.76 7.38 -12.93
C ARG A 43 14.42 6.99 -13.50
N PHE A 44 13.97 5.82 -13.09
CA PHE A 44 12.68 5.29 -13.48
C PHE A 44 11.69 5.44 -12.33
N VAL A 45 10.52 5.97 -12.66
CA VAL A 45 9.37 6.08 -11.77
C VAL A 45 8.37 5.00 -12.16
N TYR A 46 8.14 4.05 -11.26
CA TYR A 46 7.24 2.93 -11.48
C TYR A 46 5.98 3.05 -10.63
N VAL A 47 4.85 2.71 -11.23
CA VAL A 47 3.57 2.52 -10.53
C VAL A 47 3.33 1.03 -10.38
N ILE A 48 3.27 0.56 -9.14
CA ILE A 48 3.10 -0.86 -8.80
C ILE A 48 1.69 -1.04 -8.26
N ALA A 49 0.87 -1.81 -8.96
CA ALA A 49 -0.41 -2.26 -8.45
C ALA A 49 -0.17 -3.35 -7.39
N LEU A 50 -0.67 -3.13 -6.18
CA LEU A 50 -0.64 -4.10 -5.10
C LEU A 50 -2.03 -4.68 -4.93
N ASN A 51 -2.12 -6.00 -4.80
CA ASN A 51 -3.37 -6.68 -4.49
C ASN A 51 -3.29 -7.26 -3.08
N ASN A 52 -4.34 -7.04 -2.28
CA ASN A 52 -4.44 -7.59 -0.94
C ASN A 52 -3.26 -7.18 -0.02
N GLN A 53 -2.84 -5.92 -0.07
CA GLN A 53 -1.63 -5.47 0.63
C GLN A 53 -1.73 -5.63 2.17
N ARG A 54 -0.63 -6.13 2.78
CA ARG A 54 -0.38 -6.13 4.24
C ARG A 54 0.95 -5.47 4.60
N ASN A 55 1.08 -5.00 5.84
CA ASN A 55 2.27 -4.27 6.29
C ASN A 55 3.53 -5.14 6.34
N SER A 56 3.43 -6.45 6.64
CA SER A 56 4.60 -7.33 6.67
C SER A 56 5.18 -7.55 5.27
N PRO A 57 4.40 -8.00 4.27
CA PRO A 57 4.91 -8.15 2.90
C PRO A 57 5.45 -6.83 2.32
N LEU A 58 4.81 -5.70 2.63
CA LEU A 58 5.29 -4.41 2.14
C LEU A 58 6.67 -4.01 2.72
N LYS A 59 7.05 -4.50 3.91
CA LYS A 59 8.39 -4.27 4.48
C LYS A 59 9.46 -5.13 3.81
N GLU A 60 9.12 -6.39 3.49
CA GLU A 60 10.00 -7.28 2.73
C GLU A 60 10.19 -6.78 1.30
N LEU A 61 9.10 -6.35 0.65
CA LEU A 61 9.14 -5.76 -0.68
C LEU A 61 10.06 -4.53 -0.74
N ARG A 62 10.01 -3.65 0.29
CA ARG A 62 10.95 -2.53 0.44
C ARG A 62 12.41 -2.96 0.55
N THR A 63 12.67 -4.16 1.04
CA THR A 63 14.03 -4.68 1.22
C THR A 63 14.56 -5.27 -0.08
N ILE A 64 13.71 -5.98 -0.83
CA ILE A 64 14.03 -6.56 -2.15
C ILE A 64 14.25 -5.46 -3.20
N LEU A 65 13.45 -4.40 -3.15
CA LEU A 65 13.51 -3.29 -4.10
C LEU A 65 14.62 -2.27 -3.82
N LYS A 66 15.49 -2.51 -2.83
CA LYS A 66 16.70 -1.68 -2.65
C LYS A 66 17.62 -1.85 -3.87
N PRO A 67 18.30 -0.78 -4.34
CA PRO A 67 18.45 0.55 -3.72
C PRO A 67 17.25 1.51 -3.92
N GLY A 68 16.21 1.10 -4.66
CA GLY A 68 15.02 1.91 -4.90
C GLY A 68 14.22 2.26 -3.64
N ARG A 69 13.48 3.36 -3.73
CA ARG A 69 12.59 3.86 -2.66
C ARG A 69 11.13 3.62 -3.01
N LEU A 70 10.47 2.78 -2.21
CA LEU A 70 9.05 2.47 -2.36
C LEU A 70 8.17 3.32 -1.41
N PHE A 71 7.32 4.13 -2.01
CA PHE A 71 6.30 4.95 -1.36
C PHE A 71 4.93 4.27 -1.45
N TYR A 72 4.22 4.25 -0.33
CA TYR A 72 2.85 3.78 -0.27
C TYR A 72 2.06 4.70 0.66
N GLY A 73 0.97 5.26 0.16
CA GLY A 73 0.19 6.25 0.88
C GLY A 73 -1.11 6.57 0.16
N LYS A 74 -1.75 7.67 0.52
CA LYS A 74 -3.00 8.08 -0.12
C LYS A 74 -2.72 8.51 -1.56
N ASN A 75 -3.44 7.92 -2.52
CA ASN A 75 -3.26 8.18 -3.96
C ASN A 75 -3.27 9.66 -4.29
N LYS A 76 -4.24 10.42 -3.77
CA LYS A 76 -4.33 11.87 -3.99
C LYS A 76 -3.11 12.65 -3.49
N VAL A 77 -2.45 12.17 -2.43
CA VAL A 77 -1.23 12.79 -1.90
C VAL A 77 -0.03 12.46 -2.79
N MET A 78 0.05 11.24 -3.31
CA MET A 78 1.09 10.85 -4.27
C MET A 78 0.91 11.57 -5.61
N GLN A 79 -0.32 11.69 -6.12
CA GLN A 79 -0.67 12.49 -7.30
C GLN A 79 -0.26 13.96 -7.14
N LEU A 80 -0.50 14.54 -5.96
CA LEU A 80 -0.08 15.91 -5.65
C LEU A 80 1.45 16.05 -5.62
N ALA A 81 2.17 15.01 -5.19
CA ALA A 81 3.63 15.04 -5.15
C ALA A 81 4.26 15.06 -6.55
N LEU A 82 3.67 14.33 -7.50
CA LEU A 82 4.14 14.26 -8.90
C LEU A 82 3.70 15.46 -9.74
N GLY A 83 2.55 16.07 -9.41
CA GLY A 83 1.90 17.11 -10.20
C GLY A 83 0.71 16.52 -10.95
N ALA A 84 -0.50 16.88 -10.52
CA ALA A 84 -1.74 16.39 -11.15
C ALA A 84 -2.12 17.15 -12.43
N LYS A 85 -1.38 18.21 -12.78
CA LYS A 85 -1.59 19.08 -13.94
C LYS A 85 -0.24 19.41 -14.56
N PRO A 86 -0.20 19.68 -15.88
CA PRO A 86 1.01 20.16 -16.59
C PRO A 86 1.68 21.35 -15.92
N GLU A 87 0.90 22.27 -15.38
CA GLU A 87 1.41 23.49 -14.75
C GLU A 87 2.17 23.27 -13.43
N ASN A 88 1.95 22.13 -12.76
CA ASN A 88 2.51 21.85 -11.43
C ASN A 88 3.42 20.63 -11.43
N GLU A 89 3.87 20.19 -12.60
CA GLU A 89 4.75 19.04 -12.74
C GLU A 89 6.19 19.38 -12.38
N LEU A 90 6.84 18.40 -11.76
CA LEU A 90 8.25 18.52 -11.36
C LEU A 90 9.20 18.25 -12.54
N LEU A 91 8.79 17.35 -13.42
CA LEU A 91 9.49 16.89 -14.62
C LEU A 91 8.42 16.63 -15.69
N ASP A 92 8.80 16.77 -16.96
CA ASP A 92 7.89 16.54 -18.07
C ASP A 92 7.30 15.13 -18.06
N ASN A 93 5.98 15.04 -18.32
CA ASN A 93 5.17 13.81 -18.43
C ASN A 93 4.84 13.09 -17.11
N LEU A 94 5.13 13.68 -15.94
CA LEU A 94 4.75 13.09 -14.64
C LEU A 94 3.24 13.08 -14.40
N HIS A 95 2.46 13.98 -15.00
CA HIS A 95 0.98 13.96 -14.87
C HIS A 95 0.39 12.64 -15.36
N LYS A 96 0.94 12.07 -16.44
CA LYS A 96 0.45 10.81 -17.03
C LYS A 96 0.59 9.67 -16.02
N ILE A 97 1.70 9.66 -15.28
CA ILE A 97 1.93 8.70 -14.20
C ILE A 97 0.95 8.95 -13.05
N ALA A 98 0.70 10.21 -12.69
CA ALA A 98 -0.23 10.57 -11.64
C ALA A 98 -1.67 10.09 -11.94
N GLU A 99 -2.12 10.19 -13.20
CA GLU A 99 -3.44 9.72 -13.64
C GLU A 99 -3.62 8.20 -13.45
N CYS A 100 -2.57 7.42 -13.67
CA CYS A 100 -2.58 5.96 -13.50
C CYS A 100 -2.72 5.50 -12.03
N ILE A 101 -2.53 6.37 -11.04
CA ILE A 101 -2.54 5.99 -9.62
C ILE A 101 -3.99 5.89 -9.09
N SER A 102 -4.61 4.71 -9.17
CA SER A 102 -6.00 4.48 -8.71
C SER A 102 -6.20 3.16 -7.96
N GLY A 103 -6.74 3.15 -6.74
CA GLY A 103 -6.86 1.92 -5.94
C GLY A 103 -5.61 1.63 -5.10
N GLU A 104 -5.24 0.37 -4.89
CA GLU A 104 -4.07 -0.03 -4.10
C GLU A 104 -2.78 0.06 -4.95
N HIS A 105 -2.24 1.27 -5.10
CA HIS A 105 -0.99 1.49 -5.86
C HIS A 105 0.13 1.99 -4.95
N ALA A 106 1.36 1.57 -5.26
CA ALA A 106 2.60 2.07 -4.69
C ALA A 106 3.45 2.74 -5.77
N LEU A 107 4.25 3.72 -5.37
CA LEU A 107 5.18 4.42 -6.24
C LEU A 107 6.60 3.98 -5.90
N LEU A 108 7.36 3.50 -6.88
CA LEU A 108 8.76 3.14 -6.72
C LEU A 108 9.62 4.10 -7.54
N VAL A 109 10.63 4.68 -6.90
CA VAL A 109 11.69 5.43 -7.58
C VAL A 109 12.96 4.61 -7.49
N SER A 110 13.50 4.20 -8.63
CA SER A 110 14.70 3.35 -8.71
C SER A 110 15.56 3.71 -9.92
N ASN A 111 16.85 3.39 -9.85
CA ASN A 111 17.80 3.51 -10.96
C ASN A 111 17.92 2.20 -11.76
N GLU A 112 17.17 1.17 -11.37
CA GLU A 112 17.17 -0.12 -12.03
C GLU A 112 16.26 -0.11 -13.26
N THR A 113 16.67 -0.84 -14.30
CA THR A 113 15.91 -1.00 -15.54
C THR A 113 14.58 -1.72 -15.28
N PRO A 114 13.57 -1.51 -16.15
CA PRO A 114 12.23 -2.08 -15.98
C PRO A 114 12.25 -3.61 -15.89
N ASP A 115 13.16 -4.27 -16.62
CA ASP A 115 13.24 -5.73 -16.65
C ASP A 115 13.72 -6.30 -15.30
N VAL A 116 14.70 -5.66 -14.67
CA VAL A 116 15.20 -6.08 -13.35
C VAL A 116 14.13 -5.90 -12.29
N VAL A 117 13.44 -4.75 -12.30
CA VAL A 117 12.33 -4.48 -11.37
C VAL A 117 11.19 -5.47 -11.58
N ARG A 118 10.83 -5.78 -12.83
CA ARG A 118 9.81 -6.78 -13.16
C ARG A 118 10.19 -8.16 -12.61
N ASN A 119 11.41 -8.62 -12.85
CA ASN A 119 11.89 -9.92 -12.37
C ASN A 119 11.84 -10.00 -10.83
N LYS A 120 12.23 -8.94 -10.13
CA LYS A 120 12.13 -8.86 -8.66
C LYS A 120 10.68 -8.98 -8.19
N LEU A 121 9.74 -8.29 -8.84
CA LEU A 121 8.31 -8.34 -8.50
C LEU A 121 7.69 -9.71 -8.79
N GLU A 122 8.03 -10.33 -9.91
CA GLU A 122 7.51 -11.66 -10.28
C GLU A 122 8.00 -12.76 -9.34
N SER A 123 9.25 -12.65 -8.90
CA SER A 123 9.86 -13.59 -7.94
C SER A 123 9.24 -13.48 -6.53
N TYR A 124 8.63 -12.34 -6.21
CA TYR A 124 8.09 -12.09 -4.88
C TYR A 124 6.59 -12.37 -4.81
N LYS A 125 6.24 -13.55 -4.30
CA LYS A 125 4.85 -13.96 -4.02
C LYS A 125 4.73 -14.43 -2.57
N VAL A 126 3.68 -13.96 -1.89
CA VAL A 126 3.39 -14.30 -0.50
C VAL A 126 2.02 -14.94 -0.39
N ASN A 127 1.94 -16.09 0.27
CA ASN A 127 0.68 -16.74 0.60
C ASN A 127 0.02 -15.99 1.75
N ASP A 128 -1.20 -15.51 1.53
CA ASP A 128 -1.96 -14.76 2.52
C ASP A 128 -3.44 -15.15 2.52
N PHE A 129 -4.11 -14.93 3.63
CA PHE A 129 -5.54 -15.20 3.74
C PHE A 129 -6.35 -14.24 2.86
N ALA A 130 -7.39 -14.77 2.21
CA ALA A 130 -8.32 -13.99 1.43
C ALA A 130 -9.08 -12.98 2.31
N LYS A 131 -9.28 -11.77 1.79
CA LYS A 131 -10.22 -10.79 2.36
C LYS A 131 -11.63 -11.16 1.90
N ALA A 132 -12.62 -10.87 2.75
CA ALA A 132 -14.03 -11.01 2.37
C ALA A 132 -14.33 -10.18 1.12
N GLY A 133 -15.02 -10.77 0.15
CA GLY A 133 -15.34 -10.15 -1.14
C GLY A 133 -14.31 -10.39 -2.25
N ASN A 134 -13.16 -11.01 -1.95
CA ASN A 134 -12.23 -11.45 -3.00
C ASN A 134 -12.74 -12.74 -3.67
N VAL A 135 -12.56 -12.84 -4.99
CA VAL A 135 -12.83 -14.07 -5.74
C VAL A 135 -11.79 -15.12 -5.35
N ALA A 136 -12.24 -16.34 -5.05
CA ALA A 136 -11.35 -17.44 -4.71
C ALA A 136 -10.54 -17.87 -5.94
N THR A 137 -9.21 -17.95 -5.79
CA THR A 137 -8.31 -18.41 -6.86
C THR A 137 -8.32 -19.93 -7.00
N GLU A 138 -8.63 -20.65 -5.92
CA GLU A 138 -8.60 -22.11 -5.86
C GLU A 138 -9.78 -22.63 -5.04
N THR A 139 -10.31 -23.79 -5.44
CA THR A 139 -11.34 -24.50 -4.68
C THR A 139 -10.67 -25.36 -3.61
N ILE A 140 -10.86 -25.01 -2.34
CA ILE A 140 -10.33 -25.79 -1.22
C ILE A 140 -11.36 -26.83 -0.80
N LEU A 141 -11.12 -28.10 -1.11
CA LEU A 141 -11.93 -29.21 -0.63
C LEU A 141 -11.39 -29.70 0.72
N LEU A 142 -12.15 -29.48 1.78
CA LEU A 142 -11.82 -30.02 3.10
C LEU A 142 -12.05 -31.53 3.09
N LYS A 143 -10.99 -32.31 3.32
CA LYS A 143 -11.14 -33.76 3.55
C LYS A 143 -11.84 -33.98 4.89
N VAL A 144 -12.85 -34.84 4.90
CA VAL A 144 -13.48 -35.32 6.14
C VAL A 144 -12.41 -36.03 6.97
N ARG A 145 -11.90 -35.35 7.99
CA ARG A 145 -10.98 -35.94 8.97
C ARG A 145 -11.69 -35.86 10.32
N ASN A 146 -11.94 -37.02 10.93
CA ASN A 146 -12.70 -37.16 12.16
C ASN A 146 -12.09 -36.46 13.40
N GLN A 147 -10.96 -35.78 13.30
CA GLN A 147 -10.40 -34.97 14.38
C GLN A 147 -9.55 -33.83 13.79
N LEU A 148 -10.14 -32.64 13.65
CA LEU A 148 -9.35 -31.42 13.79
C LEU A 148 -9.07 -31.27 15.29
N PRO A 149 -7.81 -31.02 15.72
CA PRO A 149 -7.55 -30.73 17.12
C PRO A 149 -8.41 -29.53 17.50
N TYR A 150 -9.37 -29.77 18.40
CA TYR A 150 -10.39 -28.83 18.87
C TYR A 150 -9.94 -27.38 18.72
N ALA A 151 -10.55 -26.65 17.78
CA ALA A 151 -10.53 -25.20 17.83
C ALA A 151 -11.00 -24.81 19.24
N ARG A 152 -10.19 -24.01 19.96
CA ARG A 152 -10.48 -23.59 21.34
C ARG A 152 -11.96 -23.21 21.43
N HIS A 153 -12.63 -23.71 22.47
CA HIS A 153 -14.10 -23.76 22.61
C HIS A 153 -14.84 -22.40 22.51
N SER A 154 -14.17 -21.27 22.28
CA SER A 154 -14.80 -19.97 22.03
C SER A 154 -15.36 -19.78 20.62
N TYR A 155 -14.94 -20.58 19.64
CA TYR A 155 -15.32 -20.37 18.22
C TYR A 155 -16.56 -21.17 17.77
N CYS A 156 -17.16 -21.99 18.64
CA CYS A 156 -18.21 -22.94 18.25
C CYS A 156 -19.53 -22.30 17.78
N LEU A 157 -19.76 -21.02 18.07
CA LEU A 157 -20.99 -20.30 17.70
C LEU A 157 -20.99 -19.70 16.28
N HIS A 158 -19.89 -19.77 15.51
CA HIS A 158 -19.80 -19.13 14.18
C HIS A 158 -19.66 -20.10 13.00
N SER A 159 -19.48 -21.40 13.24
CA SER A 159 -19.32 -22.40 12.17
C SER A 159 -20.60 -23.22 11.96
N ALA A 160 -21.71 -22.52 11.68
CA ALA A 160 -22.95 -23.16 11.27
C ALA A 160 -23.70 -22.27 10.27
N VAL A 161 -23.26 -22.22 9.01
CA VAL A 161 -24.15 -22.09 7.85
C VAL A 161 -23.46 -22.73 6.62
N LEU A 162 -24.13 -23.78 6.11
CA LEU A 162 -24.12 -24.45 4.80
C LEU A 162 -22.81 -24.53 4.00
#